data_AF-A0A831KMC9-F1
#
_entry.id   AF-A0A831KMC9-F1
#
_cell.length_a   1.000
_cell.length_b   1.000
_cell.length_c   1.000
_cell.angle_alpha   90.00
_cell.angle_beta   90.00
_cell.angle_gamma   90.00
#
_symmetry.space_group_name_H-M   'P 1'
#
loop_
_entity.id
_entity.type
_entity.pdbx_description
1 polymer ?
#
loop_
_entity_poly.entity_id
_entity_poly.type
_entity_poly.pdbx_seq_one_letter_code
_entity_poly.pdbx_strand_id
1 'polypeptide(L)' 'MLRFLTAGESHGESLTAIVEGFPAGFNVESEAIDRELVRRQKGYGRGQR' A
#
# COMPACT_ATOMS: atom_id res chain seq x y z
N MET A 1 -2.71 6.10 -19.10
CA MET A 1 -1.98 4.90 -18.66
C MET A 1 -1.76 5.01 -17.17
N LEU A 2 -2.01 3.94 -16.42
CA LEU A 2 -1.85 3.94 -14.96
C LEU A 2 -0.37 3.76 -14.59
N ARG A 3 0.16 4.58 -13.69
CA ARG A 3 1.57 4.55 -13.27
C ARG A 3 1.67 4.44 -11.74
N PHE A 4 2.63 3.65 -11.28
CA PHE A 4 2.93 3.45 -9.87
C PHE A 4 4.38 3.83 -9.57
N LEU A 5 4.58 4.63 -8.54
CA LEU A 5 5.88 5.02 -8.03
C LEU A 5 5.93 4.71 -6.54
N THR A 6 7.06 4.21 -6.04
CA THR A 6 7.26 3.89 -4.64
C THR A 6 8.55 4.51 -4.14
N ALA A 7 8.56 4.96 -2.89
CA ALA A 7 9.73 5.52 -2.22
C ALA A 7 9.74 5.12 -0.73
N GLY A 8 10.89 5.30 -0.09
CA GLY A 8 11.09 5.00 1.33
C GLY A 8 12.01 3.80 1.56
N GLU A 9 12.61 3.76 2.75
CA GLU A 9 13.54 2.72 3.17
C GLU A 9 12.91 1.85 4.25
N SER A 10 13.28 0.57 4.32
CA SER A 10 12.71 -0.38 5.29
C SER A 10 12.87 0.04 6.77
N HIS A 11 13.88 0.87 7.08
CA HIS A 11 14.12 1.44 8.41
C HIS A 11 14.07 2.98 8.40
N GLY A 12 13.57 3.57 7.31
CA GLY A 12 13.35 5.01 7.23
C GLY A 12 12.08 5.43 7.97
N GLU A 13 11.79 6.72 7.96
CA GLU A 13 10.62 7.28 8.65
C GLU A 13 9.29 6.73 8.11
N SER A 14 9.19 6.55 6.79
CA SER A 14 7.96 6.09 6.14
C SER A 14 8.21 5.47 4.77
N LEU A 15 7.18 4.76 4.29
CA LEU A 15 7.07 4.29 2.90
C LEU A 15 5.96 5.09 2.20
N THR A 16 6.19 5.47 0.95
CA THR A 16 5.25 6.28 0.15
C THR A 16 5.00 5.61 -1.19
N ALA A 17 3.74 5.62 -1.64
CA ALA A 17 3.36 5.21 -2.99
C ALA A 17 2.54 6.31 -3.66
N ILE A 18 2.82 6.57 -4.94
CA ILE A 18 2.07 7.51 -5.78
C ILE A 18 1.45 6.71 -6.93
N VAL A 19 0.15 6.86 -7.12
CA VAL A 19 -0.61 6.25 -8.23
C VAL A 19 -1.13 7.35 -9.14
N GLU A 20 -0.66 7.39 -10.37
CA GLU A 20 -1.00 8.41 -11.36
C GLU A 20 -1.83 7.84 -12.51
N GLY A 21 -2.64 8.70 -13.13
CA GLY A 21 -3.51 8.31 -14.24
C GLY A 21 -4.77 7.55 -13.81
N PHE A 22 -5.16 7.67 -12.53
CA PHE A 22 -6.39 7.09 -12.00
C PHE A 22 -7.62 7.96 -12.36
N PRO A 23 -8.75 7.36 -12.77
CA PRO A 23 -9.97 8.13 -13.06
C PRO A 23 -10.49 8.92 -11.86
N ALA A 24 -11.00 10.12 -12.12
CA ALA A 24 -11.71 10.91 -11.10
C ALA A 24 -13.03 10.24 -10.70
N GLY A 25 -13.50 10.54 -9.48
CA GLY A 25 -14.76 10.00 -8.94
C GLY A 25 -14.65 8.58 -8.36
N PHE A 26 -13.47 7.97 -8.41
CA PHE A 26 -13.20 6.75 -7.67
C PHE A 26 -13.03 7.07 -6.18
N ASN A 27 -13.78 6.37 -5.34
CA ASN A 27 -13.67 6.52 -3.89
C ASN A 27 -12.46 5.75 -3.37
N VAL A 28 -11.59 6.45 -2.62
CA VAL A 28 -10.41 5.86 -1.99
C VAL A 28 -10.58 5.98 -0.48
N GLU A 29 -10.66 4.83 0.18
CA GLU A 29 -10.81 4.73 1.63
C GLU A 29 -9.53 4.14 2.23
N SER A 30 -9.01 4.78 3.27
CA SER A 30 -7.82 4.31 4.00
C SER A 30 -8.01 2.89 4.54
N GLU A 31 -9.20 2.57 5.01
CA GLU A 31 -9.57 1.29 5.59
C GLU A 31 -9.50 0.15 4.57
N ALA A 32 -9.72 0.44 3.28
CA ALA A 32 -9.51 -0.55 2.23
C ALA A 32 -8.02 -0.87 2.05
N ILE A 33 -7.16 0.15 2.12
CA ILE A 33 -5.70 -0.01 2.02
C ILE A 33 -5.17 -0.78 3.24
N ASP A 34 -5.59 -0.39 4.44
CA ASP A 34 -5.14 -1.02 5.69
C ASP A 34 -5.53 -2.50 5.76
N ARG A 35 -6.73 -2.86 5.29
CA ARG A 35 -7.16 -4.27 5.21
C ARG A 35 -6.24 -5.09 4.31
N GLU A 36 -5.83 -4.57 3.16
CA GLU A 36 -4.89 -5.26 2.28
C GLU A 36 -3.47 -5.31 2.88
N LEU A 37 -3.04 -4.27 3.60
CA LEU A 37 -1.76 -4.30 4.34
C LEU A 37 -1.75 -5.38 5.43
N VAL A 38 -2.82 -5.47 6.22
CA VAL A 38 -2.99 -6.52 7.25
C VAL A 38 -3.01 -7.90 6.62
N ARG A 39 -3.61 -8.07 5.43
CA ARG A 39 -3.61 -9.34 4.72
C ARG A 39 -2.19 -9.80 4.35
N ARG A 40 -1.28 -8.88 4.02
CA ARG A 40 0.13 -9.21 3.69
C ARG A 40 0.89 -9.84 4.85
N GLN A 41 0.48 -9.55 6.08
CA GLN A 41 1.09 -10.08 7.30
C GLN A 41 0.62 -11.50 7.63
N LYS A 42 -0.39 -12.03 6.92
CA LYS A 42 -0.95 -13.37 7.16
C LYS A 42 -0.31 -14.44 6.26
N GLY A 43 -0.25 -15.68 6.75
CA GLY A 43 0.21 -16.86 6.01
C GLY A 43 1.00 -17.84 6.87
N TYR A 44 0.98 -19.13 6.54
CA TYR A 44 1.77 -20.14 7.25
C TYR A 44 3.26 -19.81 7.18
N GLY A 45 3.95 -19.84 8.33
CA GLY A 45 5.37 -19.48 8.43
C GLY A 45 5.65 -17.97 8.43
N ARG A 46 4.64 -17.09 8.41
CA ARG A 46 4.85 -15.66 8.66
C ARG A 46 5.07 -15.40 10.14
N GLY A 47 6.11 -14.64 10.46
CA GLY A 47 6.35 -14.10 11.81
C GLY A 47 5.37 -12.97 12.15
N GLN A 48 5.53 -12.33 13.31
CA GLN A 48 4.75 -11.14 13.69
C GLN A 48 5.17 -9.86 12.89
N ARG A 49 5.47 -10.00 11.60
CA ARG A 49 5.96 -8.95 10.70
C ARG A 49 5.01 -8.75 9.53
#